data_AF-A0A1A7ZTZ6-F1
#
_entry.id   AF-A0A1A7ZTZ6-F1
#
_cell.length_a   1.000
_cell.length_b   1.000
_cell.length_c   1.000
_cell.angle_alpha   90.00
_cell.angle_beta   90.00
_cell.angle_gamma   90.00
#
_symmetry.space_group_name_H-M   'P 1'
#
loop_
_entity.id
_entity.type
_entity.pdbx_description
1 polymer ?
#
loop_
_entity_poly.entity_id
_entity_poly.type
_entity_poly.pdbx_seq_one_letter_code
_entity_poly.pdbx_strand_id
1 'polypeptide(L)'
;LKLFNFEEVGLGFKLSKPLAKSNIAVRVIHTRYDHLSMISRITHPRAHTTSRRSSVSSDQILRDSSVQKGEDDDGIPEQKSKKVLSIQEEGKTKDPNPGGRGSQIFTQMEALKAESQVIPQPITRHASPVVDLMEYTPLGGVFYYEMFHLPHQAYTVGQYVMQQISDKGLQVFLHPTETSSFRDNEDSTCPPVGASVTLPDRVVFFEPPHVARLDATCEQWRMDGISDIAYEEAEAKLSFSMETFQPFVLMQKTYLNLPFQSWELRPLGRSSALFTIEGALFNLSITIQGNQCMLQLEQERGLSHLVGKWMSTPALKKAMLDAGVNIFVDEYTENYVSSCNKDPLAEHAAYNQMALFASACAFSRSKWNAKCGAEHVVLQVCEHHDPSPVPKSSWSLYLLGAQRSKKLEMTEDSEAFSSEHHPNSEFHSTFIHLLQDSLSPDGLDRTKTSYCMFIDTIQSLLHSTRPLVYSETI
;
A
#
# COMPACT_ATOMS: atom_id res chain seq x y z
N LEU A 1 -37.62 4.02 11.64
CA LEU A 1 -37.15 2.92 12.50
C LEU A 1 -37.21 3.36 13.97
N LYS A 2 -37.44 2.47 14.93
CA LYS A 2 -37.31 2.74 16.37
C LYS A 2 -35.83 2.65 16.76
N LEU A 3 -35.30 3.68 17.39
CA LEU A 3 -33.89 3.83 17.77
C LEU A 3 -33.65 3.26 19.17
N PHE A 4 -32.55 2.54 19.33
CA PHE A 4 -32.02 2.05 20.60
C PHE A 4 -30.54 2.44 20.67
N ASN A 5 -30.18 3.32 21.61
CA ASN A 5 -28.81 3.80 21.78
C ASN A 5 -28.29 3.40 23.16
N PHE A 6 -27.03 2.99 23.21
CA PHE A 6 -26.28 2.65 24.42
C PHE A 6 -25.06 3.57 24.48
N GLU A 7 -25.27 4.78 25.02
CA GLU A 7 -24.26 5.85 25.02
C GLU A 7 -22.97 5.46 25.75
N GLU A 8 -23.08 4.71 26.86
CA GLU A 8 -21.94 4.25 27.65
C GLU A 8 -20.92 3.42 26.86
N VAL A 9 -21.38 2.71 25.83
CA VAL A 9 -20.54 1.86 24.98
C VAL A 9 -20.41 2.40 23.55
N GLY A 10 -21.06 3.53 23.24
CA GLY A 10 -21.02 4.14 21.90
C GLY A 10 -21.65 3.29 20.80
N LEU A 11 -22.62 2.42 21.13
CA LEU A 11 -23.26 1.52 20.16
C LEU A 11 -24.76 1.76 20.13
N GLY A 12 -25.37 1.52 18.97
CA GLY A 12 -26.81 1.64 18.81
C GLY A 12 -27.31 0.90 17.58
N PHE A 13 -28.62 0.72 17.52
CA PHE A 13 -29.30 0.10 16.40
C PHE A 13 -30.71 0.65 16.20
N LYS A 14 -31.25 0.43 15.00
CA LYS A 14 -32.57 0.89 14.59
C LYS A 14 -33.37 -0.29 14.01
N LEU A 15 -34.59 -0.49 14.50
CA LEU A 15 -35.48 -1.56 14.01
C LEU A 15 -36.72 -1.00 13.31
N SER A 16 -37.25 -1.75 12.36
CA SER A 16 -38.55 -1.45 11.77
C SER A 16 -39.67 -1.60 12.79
N LYS A 17 -40.82 -0.94 12.58
CA LYS A 17 -41.97 -1.08 13.49
C LYS A 17 -42.42 -2.55 13.65
N PRO A 18 -42.45 -3.38 12.58
CA PRO A 18 -42.73 -4.82 12.70
C PRO A 18 -41.70 -5.57 13.55
N LEU A 19 -40.40 -5.37 13.28
CA LEU A 19 -39.33 -6.03 14.04
C LEU A 19 -39.36 -5.64 15.52
N ALA A 20 -39.59 -4.36 15.82
CA ALA A 20 -39.68 -3.87 17.20
C ALA A 20 -40.88 -4.40 17.99
N LYS A 21 -41.88 -5.01 17.33
CA LYS A 21 -43.03 -5.68 17.97
C LYS A 21 -42.88 -7.20 18.02
N SER A 22 -41.83 -7.75 17.42
CA SER A 22 -41.58 -9.19 17.35
C SER A 22 -40.86 -9.67 18.62
N ASN A 23 -41.00 -10.96 18.93
CA ASN A 23 -40.29 -11.60 20.05
C ASN A 23 -38.83 -11.89 19.68
N ILE A 24 -38.05 -10.82 19.57
CA ILE A 24 -36.63 -10.88 19.21
C ILE A 24 -35.75 -10.29 20.31
N ALA A 25 -34.53 -10.80 20.41
CA ALA A 25 -33.43 -10.20 21.15
C ALA A 25 -32.36 -9.77 20.14
N VAL A 26 -31.79 -8.59 20.35
CA VAL A 26 -30.64 -8.11 19.56
C VAL A 26 -29.39 -8.22 20.42
N ARG A 27 -28.36 -8.88 19.90
CA ARG A 27 -27.04 -8.95 20.54
C ARG A 27 -26.09 -8.06 19.75
N VAL A 28 -25.34 -7.25 20.48
CA VAL A 28 -24.26 -6.44 19.94
C VAL A 28 -22.97 -6.80 20.67
N ILE A 29 -21.96 -7.23 19.94
CA ILE A 29 -20.61 -7.52 20.47
C ILE A 29 -19.59 -6.75 19.64
N HIS A 30 -18.70 -6.04 20.30
CA HIS A 30 -17.52 -5.43 19.66
C HIS A 30 -16.27 -6.18 20.08
N THR A 31 -15.50 -6.64 19.10
CA THR A 31 -14.19 -7.27 19.34
C THR A 31 -13.10 -6.32 18.89
N ARG A 32 -12.12 -6.06 19.76
CA ARG A 32 -11.02 -5.15 19.47
C ARG A 32 -10.13 -5.62 18.32
N TYR A 33 -10.02 -6.93 18.13
CA TYR A 33 -9.14 -7.55 17.14
C TYR A 33 -9.96 -8.11 15.99
N ASP A 34 -9.49 -7.84 14.78
CA ASP A 34 -10.02 -8.44 13.58
C ASP A 34 -9.49 -9.87 13.41
N HIS A 35 -10.39 -10.83 13.58
CA HIS A 35 -10.14 -12.26 13.43
C HIS A 35 -10.77 -12.83 12.16
N LEU A 36 -11.52 -12.02 11.41
CA LEU A 36 -12.27 -12.47 10.23
C LEU A 36 -11.57 -12.08 8.93
N SER A 37 -10.91 -10.93 8.87
CA SER A 37 -10.16 -10.53 7.66
C SER A 37 -9.03 -11.49 7.31
N MET A 38 -8.40 -12.11 8.31
CA MET A 38 -7.41 -13.16 8.06
C MET A 38 -8.04 -14.38 7.39
N ILE A 39 -9.23 -14.81 7.83
CA ILE A 39 -9.97 -15.92 7.22
C ILE A 39 -10.32 -15.55 5.78
N SER A 40 -10.85 -14.35 5.57
CA SER A 40 -11.21 -13.84 4.24
C SER A 40 -10.03 -13.83 3.26
N ARG A 41 -8.82 -13.46 3.73
CA ARG A 41 -7.58 -13.53 2.92
C ARG A 41 -7.17 -14.95 2.56
N ILE A 42 -7.34 -15.90 3.50
CA ILE A 42 -6.94 -17.30 3.30
C ILE A 42 -7.90 -18.03 2.36
N THR A 43 -9.21 -17.80 2.49
CA THR A 43 -10.23 -18.48 1.69
C THR A 43 -10.25 -17.99 0.25
N HIS A 44 -9.82 -16.74 0.03
CA HIS A 44 -9.77 -16.12 -1.29
C HIS A 44 -8.42 -15.43 -1.51
N PRO A 45 -7.33 -16.20 -1.65
CA PRO A 45 -6.09 -15.65 -2.14
C PRO A 45 -6.38 -15.22 -3.58
N ARG A 46 -6.56 -13.92 -3.82
CA ARG A 46 -6.67 -13.44 -5.19
C ARG A 46 -5.46 -13.95 -5.96
N ALA A 47 -5.71 -14.63 -7.08
CA ALA A 47 -4.69 -14.84 -8.09
C ALA A 47 -4.11 -13.46 -8.39
N HIS A 48 -2.80 -13.31 -8.17
CA HIS A 48 -2.08 -12.06 -8.35
C HIS A 48 -2.59 -11.35 -9.59
N THR A 49 -2.99 -10.09 -9.41
CA THR A 49 -3.27 -9.18 -10.51
C THR A 49 -2.05 -9.24 -11.44
N THR A 50 -2.17 -9.96 -12.56
CA THR A 50 -1.20 -9.90 -13.64
C THR A 50 -1.29 -8.51 -14.22
N SER A 51 -0.47 -7.60 -13.70
CA SER A 51 -0.19 -6.32 -14.35
C SER A 51 1.23 -5.92 -13.97
N ARG A 52 2.07 -5.80 -15.01
CA ARG A 52 3.50 -5.48 -15.00
C ARG A 52 4.47 -6.57 -14.53
N ARG A 53 4.34 -7.80 -15.04
CA ARG A 53 5.52 -8.60 -15.38
C ARG A 53 5.31 -9.34 -16.68
N SER A 54 6.34 -9.27 -17.52
CA SER A 54 6.58 -9.95 -18.81
C SER A 54 5.63 -9.66 -19.99
N SER A 55 6.13 -8.83 -20.92
CA SER A 55 6.03 -9.12 -22.36
C SER A 55 7.40 -9.61 -22.84
N VAL A 56 7.73 -10.87 -22.52
CA VAL A 56 8.63 -11.65 -23.38
C VAL A 56 7.75 -12.71 -23.99
N SER A 57 7.52 -12.54 -25.29
CA SER A 57 6.73 -13.44 -26.12
C SER A 57 7.26 -14.88 -25.99
N SER A 58 6.33 -15.79 -25.75
CA SER A 58 6.48 -17.20 -26.09
C SER A 58 5.11 -17.69 -26.54
N ASP A 59 4.81 -17.47 -27.82
CA ASP A 59 3.77 -18.23 -28.53
C ASP A 59 4.36 -19.60 -28.88
N GLN A 60 3.90 -20.63 -28.18
CA GLN A 60 2.92 -21.64 -28.63
C GLN A 60 3.45 -22.59 -29.72
N ILE A 61 3.35 -23.90 -29.49
CA ILE A 61 2.24 -24.71 -30.03
C ILE A 61 2.20 -26.10 -29.37
N LEU A 62 0.95 -26.55 -29.24
CA LEU A 62 0.33 -27.70 -28.59
C LEU A 62 0.55 -29.08 -29.25
N ARG A 63 0.30 -30.10 -28.40
CA ARG A 63 -0.19 -31.49 -28.65
C ARG A 63 0.77 -32.49 -29.32
N ASP A 64 0.85 -33.77 -28.96
CA ASP A 64 -0.08 -34.63 -28.20
C ASP A 64 0.63 -35.88 -27.63
N SER A 65 0.14 -36.37 -26.49
CA SER A 65 -0.03 -37.79 -26.07
C SER A 65 1.11 -38.84 -26.18
N SER A 66 1.58 -39.37 -25.03
CA SER A 66 1.34 -40.76 -24.54
C SER A 66 2.44 -41.36 -23.62
N VAL A 67 2.07 -41.52 -22.35
CA VAL A 67 2.24 -42.64 -21.38
C VAL A 67 3.40 -43.67 -21.51
N GLN A 68 4.24 -43.65 -20.46
CA GLN A 68 4.91 -44.73 -19.67
C GLN A 68 6.16 -45.53 -20.13
N LYS A 69 7.15 -45.45 -19.22
CA LYS A 69 8.01 -46.48 -18.57
C LYS A 69 9.29 -46.99 -19.25
N GLY A 70 10.32 -47.13 -18.39
CA GLY A 70 11.57 -47.92 -18.55
C GLY A 70 12.77 -47.02 -18.79
N GLU A 71 13.59 -46.70 -17.78
CA GLU A 71 14.74 -47.48 -17.27
C GLU A 71 15.94 -47.53 -18.23
N ASP A 72 17.06 -47.06 -17.67
CA ASP A 72 18.45 -47.52 -17.82
C ASP A 72 19.30 -47.24 -19.07
N ASP A 73 20.34 -46.45 -18.77
CA ASP A 73 21.77 -46.82 -18.83
C ASP A 73 22.61 -46.42 -20.05
N ASP A 74 23.83 -46.03 -19.66
CA ASP A 74 24.96 -45.49 -20.39
C ASP A 74 25.50 -46.42 -21.48
N GLY A 75 26.08 -45.82 -22.53
CA GLY A 75 26.81 -46.58 -23.55
C GLY A 75 27.38 -45.76 -24.70
N ILE A 76 28.49 -45.08 -24.46
CA ILE A 76 29.51 -44.69 -25.46
C ILE A 76 30.25 -45.98 -25.93
N PRO A 77 30.98 -46.10 -27.10
CA PRO A 77 31.29 -45.19 -28.22
C PRO A 77 31.19 -45.83 -29.65
N GLU A 78 31.58 -45.03 -30.65
CA GLU A 78 32.63 -45.35 -31.67
C GLU A 78 32.28 -45.43 -33.18
N GLN A 79 32.95 -44.53 -33.91
CA GLN A 79 33.68 -44.68 -35.19
C GLN A 79 33.01 -45.11 -36.52
N LYS A 80 33.21 -44.20 -37.48
CA LYS A 80 33.69 -44.38 -38.88
C LYS A 80 32.75 -44.95 -39.97
N SER A 81 32.38 -43.99 -40.82
CA SER A 81 32.73 -43.91 -42.26
C SER A 81 32.13 -44.87 -43.29
N LYS A 82 31.64 -44.21 -44.36
CA LYS A 82 31.59 -44.60 -45.79
C LYS A 82 30.47 -45.61 -46.13
N LYS A 83 29.74 -45.52 -47.25
CA LYS A 83 29.68 -44.73 -48.50
C LYS A 83 28.50 -45.39 -49.27
N VAL A 84 27.71 -44.72 -50.11
CA VAL A 84 27.73 -44.91 -51.59
C VAL A 84 26.32 -44.65 -52.18
N LEU A 85 26.29 -43.77 -53.20
CA LEU A 85 25.38 -43.62 -54.37
C LEU A 85 23.92 -43.18 -54.14
N SER A 86 23.34 -42.28 -54.95
CA SER A 86 23.54 -42.04 -56.39
C SER A 86 23.03 -40.65 -56.87
N ILE A 87 23.81 -40.02 -57.77
CA ILE A 87 23.43 -39.46 -59.11
C ILE A 87 22.43 -38.27 -59.16
N GLN A 88 22.55 -37.22 -59.99
CA GLN A 88 23.56 -36.52 -60.82
C GLN A 88 22.85 -35.19 -61.27
N GLU A 89 23.56 -34.06 -61.29
CA GLU A 89 23.82 -33.18 -62.48
C GLU A 89 22.64 -32.28 -62.90
N GLU A 90 22.79 -31.03 -63.37
CA GLU A 90 23.89 -30.26 -63.96
C GLU A 90 23.49 -28.77 -63.89
N GLY A 91 24.36 -27.83 -63.51
CA GLY A 91 25.12 -26.95 -64.43
C GLY A 91 24.55 -25.51 -64.44
N LYS A 92 25.29 -24.39 -64.52
CA LYS A 92 26.72 -24.11 -64.70
C LYS A 92 26.95 -22.58 -64.53
N THR A 93 27.97 -22.17 -63.74
CA THR A 93 28.98 -21.07 -63.95
C THR A 93 28.56 -19.61 -64.27
N LYS A 94 29.19 -18.52 -63.77
CA LYS A 94 30.64 -18.19 -63.63
C LYS A 94 30.87 -16.86 -62.83
N ASP A 95 31.99 -16.77 -62.09
CA ASP A 95 32.64 -15.63 -61.37
C ASP A 95 33.08 -14.44 -62.29
N PRO A 96 33.78 -13.33 -61.88
CA PRO A 96 34.46 -13.00 -60.59
C PRO A 96 34.44 -11.51 -60.08
N ASN A 97 35.00 -11.33 -58.87
CA ASN A 97 35.59 -10.16 -58.12
C ASN A 97 36.18 -8.96 -58.93
N PRO A 98 36.76 -7.87 -58.34
CA PRO A 98 36.66 -7.22 -57.00
C PRO A 98 36.64 -5.65 -57.03
N GLY A 99 36.42 -5.00 -55.87
CA GLY A 99 37.19 -3.80 -55.46
C GLY A 99 36.51 -2.41 -55.40
N GLY A 100 36.79 -1.68 -54.30
CA GLY A 100 37.16 -0.26 -54.35
C GLY A 100 36.18 0.82 -53.83
N ARG A 101 36.61 1.49 -52.75
CA ARG A 101 36.45 2.93 -52.39
C ARG A 101 35.05 3.57 -52.26
N GLY A 102 34.78 4.06 -51.04
CA GLY A 102 34.76 5.51 -50.74
C GLY A 102 33.43 6.27 -50.84
N SER A 103 33.08 6.93 -49.72
CA SER A 103 32.22 8.14 -49.59
C SER A 103 30.73 8.02 -49.96
N GLN A 104 29.77 8.80 -49.47
CA GLN A 104 29.52 9.66 -48.30
C GLN A 104 28.08 10.21 -48.58
N ILE A 105 27.35 10.61 -47.53
CA ILE A 105 26.29 11.67 -47.54
C ILE A 105 24.79 11.26 -47.71
N PHE A 106 24.10 11.42 -46.57
CA PHE A 106 22.79 12.07 -46.28
C PHE A 106 21.42 11.43 -46.55
N THR A 107 20.66 11.45 -45.43
CA THR A 107 19.22 11.73 -45.25
C THR A 107 18.19 10.95 -46.04
N GLN A 108 17.30 10.30 -45.30
CA GLN A 108 15.93 10.81 -45.13
C GLN A 108 15.30 10.20 -43.87
N MET A 109 15.29 11.04 -42.83
CA MET A 109 14.28 11.02 -41.78
C MET A 109 13.06 11.74 -42.37
N GLU A 110 11.86 11.24 -42.08
CA GLU A 110 10.52 11.72 -42.50
C GLU A 110 9.83 10.85 -43.56
N ALA A 111 9.12 9.83 -43.10
CA ALA A 111 7.71 9.61 -43.40
C ALA A 111 7.30 8.26 -42.81
N LEU A 112 6.53 8.31 -41.72
CA LEU A 112 5.36 7.46 -41.41
C LEU A 112 4.93 7.82 -39.97
N LYS A 113 4.48 9.07 -39.82
CA LYS A 113 3.48 9.44 -38.80
C LYS A 113 2.13 9.01 -39.37
N ALA A 114 1.46 8.06 -38.72
CA ALA A 114 0.02 8.05 -38.47
C ALA A 114 -0.43 6.64 -38.07
N GLU A 115 -0.14 6.22 -36.84
CA GLU A 115 -1.02 5.28 -36.15
C GLU A 115 -1.36 5.85 -34.78
N SER A 116 -2.66 5.96 -34.55
CA SER A 116 -3.31 6.69 -33.48
C SER A 116 -2.82 6.25 -32.11
N GLN A 117 -2.33 7.20 -31.31
CA GLN A 117 -2.13 7.03 -29.88
C GLN A 117 -3.47 6.75 -29.22
N VAL A 118 -3.71 5.49 -28.87
CA VAL A 118 -4.75 5.12 -27.90
C VAL A 118 -4.25 5.56 -26.54
N ILE A 119 -4.70 6.73 -26.10
CA ILE A 119 -4.62 7.15 -24.71
C ILE A 119 -5.28 6.04 -23.87
N PRO A 120 -4.59 5.40 -22.91
CA PRO A 120 -5.26 4.51 -21.99
C PRO A 120 -6.23 5.36 -21.18
N GLN A 121 -7.52 5.26 -21.48
CA GLN A 121 -8.54 5.75 -20.59
C GLN A 121 -8.35 5.06 -19.23
N PRO A 122 -8.54 5.77 -18.11
CA PRO A 122 -8.55 5.12 -16.82
C PRO A 122 -9.60 4.02 -16.88
N ILE A 123 -9.16 2.77 -16.71
CA ILE A 123 -10.08 1.65 -16.54
C ILE A 123 -10.88 2.01 -15.30
N THR A 124 -12.12 2.44 -15.50
CA THR A 124 -13.12 2.49 -14.45
C THR A 124 -13.25 1.04 -13.98
N ARG A 125 -12.48 0.65 -12.97
CA ARG A 125 -12.66 -0.64 -12.29
C ARG A 125 -14.12 -0.61 -11.87
N HIS A 126 -14.95 -1.44 -12.51
CA HIS A 126 -16.29 -1.68 -11.99
C HIS A 126 -16.08 -2.09 -10.53
N ALA A 127 -16.57 -1.28 -9.59
CA ALA A 127 -16.40 -1.54 -8.17
C ALA A 127 -17.03 -2.90 -7.91
N SER A 128 -16.20 -3.94 -7.82
CA SER A 128 -16.66 -5.22 -7.32
C SER A 128 -17.16 -4.92 -5.91
N PRO A 129 -18.36 -5.38 -5.54
CA PRO A 129 -18.86 -5.18 -4.18
C PRO A 129 -17.96 -5.85 -3.15
N VAL A 130 -17.09 -6.79 -3.56
CA VAL A 130 -16.10 -7.47 -2.73
C VAL A 130 -14.93 -6.54 -2.44
N VAL A 131 -14.61 -6.39 -1.15
CA VAL A 131 -13.50 -5.57 -0.68
C VAL A 131 -12.17 -6.17 -1.10
N ASP A 132 -11.31 -5.32 -1.63
CA ASP A 132 -9.89 -5.61 -1.77
C ASP A 132 -9.14 -5.26 -0.47
N LEU A 133 -8.77 -6.28 0.32
CA LEU A 133 -8.07 -6.09 1.60
C LEU A 133 -6.61 -5.64 1.47
N MET A 134 -6.10 -5.50 0.24
CA MET A 134 -4.80 -4.85 -0.04
C MET A 134 -4.99 -3.34 -0.28
N GLU A 135 -6.14 -2.94 -0.83
CA GLU A 135 -6.53 -1.54 -1.01
C GLU A 135 -7.11 -0.93 0.26
N TYR A 136 -7.83 -1.73 1.06
CA TYR A 136 -8.52 -1.31 2.28
C TYR A 136 -7.99 -2.05 3.51
N THR A 137 -7.77 -1.30 4.58
CA THR A 137 -7.39 -1.82 5.89
C THR A 137 -8.57 -1.76 6.85
N PRO A 138 -8.97 -2.88 7.48
CA PRO A 138 -9.95 -2.87 8.55
C PRO A 138 -9.35 -2.26 9.82
N LEU A 139 -10.08 -1.35 10.46
CA LEU A 139 -9.64 -0.62 11.64
C LEU A 139 -10.70 -0.65 12.73
N GLY A 140 -10.25 -0.70 13.98
CA GLY A 140 -11.13 -0.64 15.15
C GLY A 140 -11.80 -1.97 15.52
N GLY A 141 -11.54 -3.05 14.79
CA GLY A 141 -12.04 -4.40 15.09
C GLY A 141 -13.40 -4.72 14.46
N VAL A 142 -14.01 -5.83 14.87
CA VAL A 142 -15.25 -6.36 14.27
C VAL A 142 -16.44 -6.11 15.18
N PHE A 143 -17.54 -5.63 14.59
CA PHE A 143 -18.82 -5.43 15.23
C PHE A 143 -19.79 -6.54 14.81
N TYR A 144 -20.29 -7.30 15.78
CA TYR A 144 -21.26 -8.35 15.60
C TYR A 144 -22.62 -7.82 16.01
N TYR A 145 -23.50 -7.67 15.03
CA TYR A 145 -24.91 -7.40 15.25
C TYR A 145 -25.66 -8.65 14.84
N GLU A 146 -26.46 -9.19 15.75
CA GLU A 146 -27.19 -10.44 15.53
C GLU A 146 -28.59 -10.36 16.14
N MET A 147 -29.54 -11.03 15.51
CA MET A 147 -30.89 -11.18 16.04
C MET A 147 -31.12 -12.63 16.49
N PHE A 148 -31.80 -12.79 17.61
CA PHE A 148 -32.18 -14.07 18.17
C PHE A 148 -33.68 -14.11 18.48
N HIS A 149 -34.28 -15.28 18.43
CA HIS A 149 -35.61 -15.48 18.98
C HIS A 149 -35.56 -15.31 20.50
N LEU A 150 -36.44 -14.46 21.04
CA LEU A 150 -36.57 -14.33 22.48
C LEU A 150 -37.13 -15.66 23.03
N PRO A 151 -36.53 -16.22 24.11
CA PRO A 151 -37.11 -17.38 24.77
C PRO A 151 -38.54 -17.11 25.22
N HIS A 152 -39.36 -18.16 25.31
CA HIS A 152 -40.71 -18.05 25.83
C HIS A 152 -40.67 -17.42 27.23
N GLN A 153 -41.34 -16.27 27.36
CA GLN A 153 -41.42 -15.54 28.61
C GLN A 153 -42.35 -16.27 29.58
N ALA A 154 -42.04 -16.18 30.87
CA ALA A 154 -42.92 -16.72 31.90
C ALA A 154 -44.26 -15.99 31.89
N TYR A 155 -45.36 -16.72 32.07
CA TYR A 155 -46.71 -16.17 32.15
C TYR A 155 -47.47 -16.78 33.32
N THR A 156 -48.39 -16.00 33.90
CA THR A 156 -49.15 -16.42 35.07
C THR A 156 -50.49 -17.01 34.65
N VAL A 157 -50.79 -18.22 35.14
CA VAL A 157 -52.10 -18.86 35.01
C VAL A 157 -52.62 -19.18 36.41
N GLY A 158 -53.58 -18.39 36.89
CA GLY A 158 -54.07 -18.49 38.28
C GLY A 158 -52.97 -18.12 39.28
N GLN A 159 -52.56 -19.08 40.13
CA GLN A 159 -51.46 -18.92 41.09
C GLN A 159 -50.12 -19.49 40.60
N TYR A 160 -50.05 -20.02 39.37
CA TYR A 160 -48.86 -20.64 38.82
C TYR A 160 -48.14 -19.72 37.84
N VAL A 161 -46.82 -19.68 37.90
CA VAL A 161 -45.95 -19.08 36.88
C VAL A 161 -45.45 -20.22 35.99
N MET A 162 -45.89 -20.24 34.73
CA MET A 162 -45.51 -21.25 33.75
C MET A 162 -44.54 -20.65 32.74
N GLN A 163 -43.53 -21.42 32.33
CA GLN A 163 -42.59 -21.04 31.29
C GLN A 163 -42.26 -22.25 30.43
N GLN A 164 -42.37 -22.10 29.11
CA GLN A 164 -41.93 -23.14 28.19
C GLN A 164 -40.40 -23.06 28.04
N ILE A 165 -39.71 -24.13 28.44
CA ILE A 165 -38.26 -24.26 28.26
C ILE A 165 -38.01 -24.96 26.92
N SER A 166 -37.11 -24.42 26.12
CA SER A 166 -36.69 -25.00 24.84
C SER A 166 -35.31 -25.62 24.98
N ASP A 167 -35.14 -26.86 24.53
CA ASP A 167 -33.85 -27.58 24.59
C ASP A 167 -32.87 -27.16 23.49
N LYS A 168 -33.32 -26.34 22.54
CA LYS A 168 -32.56 -25.95 21.33
C LYS A 168 -31.57 -24.79 21.55
N GLY A 169 -31.39 -24.32 22.78
CA GLY A 169 -30.49 -23.21 23.10
C GLY A 169 -30.88 -21.88 22.41
N LEU A 170 -29.88 -21.02 22.18
CA LEU A 170 -30.05 -19.72 21.55
C LEU A 170 -30.29 -19.89 20.03
N GLN A 171 -31.44 -19.43 19.54
CA GLN A 171 -31.83 -19.57 18.14
C GLN A 171 -31.72 -18.23 17.40
N VAL A 172 -30.97 -18.22 16.30
CA VAL A 172 -30.85 -17.04 15.42
C VAL A 172 -32.20 -16.73 14.77
N PHE A 173 -32.58 -15.45 14.79
CA PHE A 173 -33.72 -14.94 14.04
C PHE A 173 -33.23 -14.47 12.67
N LEU A 174 -33.68 -15.12 11.60
CA LEU A 174 -33.32 -14.74 10.24
C LEU A 174 -34.22 -13.61 9.74
N HIS A 175 -33.59 -12.47 9.42
CA HIS A 175 -34.20 -11.35 8.72
C HIS A 175 -33.51 -11.20 7.37
N PRO A 176 -34.24 -11.04 6.26
CA PRO A 176 -35.70 -11.14 6.13
C PRO A 176 -36.21 -12.56 6.36
N THR A 177 -37.39 -12.70 6.97
CA THR A 177 -38.01 -14.01 7.21
C THR A 177 -38.61 -14.54 5.91
N GLU A 178 -38.17 -15.70 5.43
CA GLU A 178 -38.63 -16.34 4.17
C GLU A 178 -40.14 -16.63 4.11
N THR A 179 -40.89 -16.42 5.20
CA THR A 179 -42.32 -16.76 5.32
C THR A 179 -43.28 -15.69 4.81
N SER A 180 -42.92 -14.85 3.84
CA SER A 180 -43.90 -14.09 3.08
C SER A 180 -44.47 -14.92 1.91
N SER A 181 -44.84 -16.18 2.16
CA SER A 181 -45.64 -16.99 1.21
C SER A 181 -47.14 -16.62 1.24
N PHE A 182 -47.49 -15.48 1.84
CA PHE A 182 -48.80 -14.86 1.76
C PHE A 182 -48.64 -13.34 1.72
N ARG A 183 -48.39 -12.79 0.53
CA ARG A 183 -48.85 -11.46 0.10
C ARG A 183 -48.50 -11.29 -1.37
N ASP A 184 -49.52 -11.38 -2.20
CA ASP A 184 -49.58 -10.65 -3.47
C ASP A 184 -49.33 -9.16 -3.15
N ASN A 185 -48.11 -8.71 -3.38
CA ASN A 185 -47.74 -7.31 -3.62
C ASN A 185 -46.25 -7.30 -3.97
N GLU A 186 -45.97 -6.96 -5.23
CA GLU A 186 -44.62 -6.87 -5.82
C GLU A 186 -43.70 -5.81 -5.16
N ASP A 187 -44.18 -5.09 -4.14
CA ASP A 187 -43.45 -4.05 -3.39
C ASP A 187 -43.08 -4.44 -1.94
N SER A 188 -43.06 -5.72 -1.60
CA SER A 188 -42.71 -6.17 -0.24
C SER A 188 -41.20 -6.14 0.02
N THR A 189 -40.59 -4.96 -0.08
CA THR A 189 -39.21 -4.73 0.38
C THR A 189 -39.15 -4.91 1.88
N CYS A 190 -38.34 -5.87 2.34
CA CYS A 190 -38.14 -6.09 3.76
C CYS A 190 -37.49 -4.83 4.37
N PRO A 191 -38.03 -4.32 5.49
CA PRO A 191 -37.57 -3.04 6.00
C PRO A 191 -36.14 -3.19 6.55
N PRO A 192 -35.23 -2.26 6.21
CA PRO A 192 -33.84 -2.35 6.63
C PRO A 192 -33.71 -2.18 8.14
N VAL A 193 -32.57 -2.64 8.65
CA VAL A 193 -32.13 -2.47 10.02
C VAL A 193 -31.03 -1.42 10.03
N GLY A 194 -30.97 -0.58 11.06
CA GLY A 194 -29.89 0.40 11.18
C GLY A 194 -28.91 0.03 12.28
N ALA A 195 -27.66 0.42 12.09
CA ALA A 195 -26.63 0.38 13.12
C ALA A 195 -26.04 1.78 13.30
N SER A 196 -25.55 2.06 14.50
CA SER A 196 -24.77 3.26 14.79
C SER A 196 -23.64 2.92 15.74
N VAL A 197 -22.44 3.37 15.43
CA VAL A 197 -21.22 3.12 16.22
C VAL A 197 -20.42 4.40 16.39
N THR A 198 -19.91 4.63 17.59
CA THR A 198 -18.87 5.63 17.85
C THR A 198 -17.51 5.01 17.49
N LEU A 199 -16.66 5.76 16.81
CA LEU A 199 -15.34 5.28 16.39
C LEU A 199 -14.48 4.93 17.62
N PRO A 200 -13.75 3.79 17.61
CA PRO A 200 -12.92 3.40 18.75
C PRO A 200 -11.78 4.40 19.02
N ASP A 201 -11.53 4.73 20.29
CA ASP A 201 -10.54 5.74 20.73
C ASP A 201 -9.05 5.35 20.54
N ARG A 202 -8.78 4.26 19.82
CA ARG A 202 -7.42 3.77 19.56
C ARG A 202 -7.06 3.74 18.09
N VAL A 203 -7.97 4.14 17.22
CA VAL A 203 -7.74 4.25 15.78
C VAL A 203 -8.10 5.65 15.33
N VAL A 204 -7.48 6.08 14.25
CA VAL A 204 -7.83 7.29 13.53
C VAL A 204 -8.27 6.93 12.12
N PHE A 205 -9.29 7.63 11.64
CA PHE A 205 -9.70 7.62 10.24
C PHE A 205 -9.50 9.04 9.71
N PHE A 206 -8.76 9.17 8.60
CA PHE A 206 -8.47 10.47 8.00
C PHE A 206 -9.51 10.90 6.95
N GLU A 207 -10.37 9.98 6.56
CA GLU A 207 -11.57 10.20 5.76
C GLU A 207 -12.75 9.53 6.48
N PRO A 208 -14.01 9.87 6.15
CA PRO A 208 -15.17 9.14 6.65
C PRO A 208 -15.00 7.62 6.43
N PRO A 209 -15.13 6.79 7.48
CA PRO A 209 -14.87 5.37 7.38
C PRO A 209 -15.88 4.69 6.45
N HIS A 210 -15.39 3.75 5.65
CA HIS A 210 -16.23 2.85 4.89
C HIS A 210 -16.70 1.71 5.80
N VAL A 211 -17.89 1.18 5.52
CA VAL A 211 -18.45 0.05 6.28
C VAL A 211 -18.49 -1.14 5.35
N ALA A 212 -17.90 -2.26 5.78
CA ALA A 212 -18.00 -3.52 5.06
C ALA A 212 -18.70 -4.56 5.93
N ARG A 213 -19.66 -5.29 5.36
CA ARG A 213 -20.34 -6.42 5.99
C ARG A 213 -19.72 -7.73 5.55
N LEU A 214 -19.76 -8.73 6.42
CA LEU A 214 -19.31 -10.08 6.10
C LEU A 214 -20.41 -10.81 5.32
N ASP A 215 -20.08 -11.28 4.13
CA ASP A 215 -20.90 -12.24 3.42
C ASP A 215 -20.63 -13.64 3.98
N ALA A 216 -21.62 -14.22 4.66
CA ALA A 216 -21.49 -15.54 5.26
C ALA A 216 -21.35 -16.67 4.23
N THR A 217 -21.75 -16.45 2.96
CA THR A 217 -21.71 -17.51 1.94
C THR A 217 -20.31 -17.70 1.36
N CYS A 218 -19.58 -16.60 1.17
CA CYS A 218 -18.21 -16.62 0.65
C CYS A 218 -17.16 -16.20 1.67
N GLU A 219 -17.52 -15.90 2.92
CA GLU A 219 -16.59 -15.45 3.96
C GLU A 219 -15.73 -14.24 3.51
N GLN A 220 -16.34 -13.33 2.74
CA GLN A 220 -15.69 -12.13 2.22
C GLN A 220 -16.34 -10.85 2.75
N TRP A 221 -15.51 -9.83 2.93
CA TRP A 221 -15.99 -8.48 3.19
C TRP A 221 -16.59 -7.86 1.93
N ARG A 222 -17.76 -7.25 2.06
CA ARG A 222 -18.44 -6.56 0.97
C ARG A 222 -18.96 -5.19 1.40
N MET A 223 -18.99 -4.26 0.45
CA MET A 223 -19.49 -2.89 0.64
C MET A 223 -20.93 -2.69 0.12
N ASP A 224 -21.53 -3.71 -0.49
CA ASP A 224 -22.94 -3.68 -0.92
C ASP A 224 -23.89 -3.97 0.24
N GLY A 225 -25.19 -3.72 0.05
CA GLY A 225 -26.22 -3.94 1.09
C GLY A 225 -26.13 -2.96 2.28
N ILE A 226 -25.40 -1.85 2.11
CA ILE A 226 -25.25 -0.77 3.09
C ILE A 226 -25.75 0.53 2.46
N SER A 227 -26.62 1.24 3.16
CA SER A 227 -27.24 2.50 2.71
C SER A 227 -27.32 3.52 3.84
N ASP A 228 -27.78 4.74 3.52
CA ASP A 228 -28.04 5.80 4.50
C ASP A 228 -26.86 6.11 5.43
N ILE A 229 -25.63 6.04 4.91
CA ILE A 229 -24.41 6.31 5.67
C ILE A 229 -24.38 7.79 6.04
N ALA A 230 -24.33 8.05 7.35
CA ALA A 230 -24.20 9.38 7.93
C ALA A 230 -23.04 9.36 8.94
N TYR A 231 -22.10 10.27 8.77
CA TYR A 231 -20.96 10.44 9.66
C TYR A 231 -21.05 11.80 10.36
N GLU A 232 -21.13 11.76 11.69
CA GLU A 232 -21.14 12.92 12.56
C GLU A 232 -19.73 13.10 13.16
N GLU A 233 -18.93 13.97 12.54
CA GLU A 233 -17.51 14.13 12.87
C GLU A 233 -17.27 14.59 14.31
N ALA A 234 -18.08 15.52 14.83
CA ALA A 234 -17.95 16.05 16.19
C ALA A 234 -18.04 14.95 17.28
N GLU A 235 -18.95 14.00 17.08
CA GLU A 235 -19.14 12.86 17.99
C GLU A 235 -18.28 11.65 17.59
N ALA A 236 -17.63 11.70 16.42
CA ALA A 236 -17.11 10.55 15.68
C ALA A 236 -18.10 9.39 15.67
N LYS A 237 -19.33 9.66 15.25
CA LYS A 237 -20.42 8.69 15.23
C LYS A 237 -20.80 8.38 13.79
N LEU A 238 -20.77 7.10 13.45
CA LEU A 238 -21.18 6.59 12.16
C LEU A 238 -22.54 5.90 12.30
N SER A 239 -23.49 6.22 11.44
CA SER A 239 -24.80 5.56 11.36
C SER A 239 -25.07 5.12 9.94
N PHE A 240 -25.66 3.94 9.76
CA PHE A 240 -25.99 3.39 8.45
C PHE A 240 -27.14 2.37 8.55
N SER A 241 -27.70 2.02 7.40
CA SER A 241 -28.72 1.00 7.22
C SER A 241 -28.13 -0.23 6.53
N MET A 242 -28.65 -1.41 6.86
CA MET A 242 -28.34 -2.70 6.26
C MET A 242 -29.62 -3.47 5.98
N GLU A 243 -29.57 -4.39 5.02
CA GLU A 243 -30.69 -5.29 4.75
C GLU A 243 -30.98 -6.22 5.93
N THR A 244 -29.92 -6.74 6.55
CA THR A 244 -29.97 -7.65 7.71
C THR A 244 -28.78 -7.42 8.63
N PHE A 245 -28.92 -7.80 9.89
CA PHE A 245 -27.82 -7.73 10.85
C PHE A 245 -26.78 -8.82 10.54
N GLN A 246 -25.57 -8.37 10.27
CA GLN A 246 -24.40 -9.19 9.97
C GLN A 246 -23.19 -8.59 10.69
N PRO A 247 -22.11 -9.37 10.87
CA PRO A 247 -20.83 -8.83 11.27
C PRO A 247 -20.37 -7.76 10.28
N PHE A 248 -19.84 -6.65 10.78
CA PHE A 248 -19.27 -5.59 9.96
C PHE A 248 -17.99 -5.02 10.56
N VAL A 249 -17.20 -4.39 9.71
CA VAL A 249 -15.96 -3.68 10.07
C VAL A 249 -15.95 -2.29 9.47
N LEU A 250 -15.19 -1.41 10.10
CA LEU A 250 -14.87 -0.10 9.58
C LEU A 250 -13.56 -0.19 8.80
N MET A 251 -13.50 0.47 7.65
CA MET A 251 -12.39 0.39 6.72
C MET A 251 -11.94 1.77 6.26
N GLN A 252 -10.65 1.88 5.98
CA GLN A 252 -10.04 3.03 5.33
C GLN A 252 -9.11 2.51 4.23
N LYS A 253 -8.86 3.32 3.19
CA LYS A 253 -7.85 2.96 2.18
C LYS A 253 -6.47 2.85 2.84
N THR A 254 -5.72 1.82 2.46
CA THR A 254 -4.43 1.48 3.08
C THR A 254 -3.37 2.55 2.83
N TYR A 255 -3.35 3.16 1.64
CA TYR A 255 -2.27 4.04 1.19
C TYR A 255 -2.68 5.53 1.09
N LEU A 256 -3.61 5.99 1.93
CA LEU A 256 -4.18 7.34 1.84
C LEU A 256 -3.16 8.48 1.79
N ASN A 257 -2.04 8.33 2.50
CA ASN A 257 -1.02 9.38 2.60
C ASN A 257 0.12 9.24 1.59
N LEU A 258 0.02 8.29 0.66
CA LEU A 258 0.98 8.07 -0.42
C LEU A 258 0.36 8.50 -1.77
N PRO A 259 1.17 9.02 -2.71
CA PRO A 259 2.58 9.38 -2.55
C PRO A 259 2.73 10.59 -1.62
N PHE A 260 3.91 10.74 -1.01
CA PHE A 260 4.18 11.88 -0.14
C PHE A 260 4.22 13.17 -0.94
N GLN A 261 3.61 14.23 -0.40
CA GLN A 261 3.79 15.56 -0.95
C GLN A 261 5.22 15.99 -0.71
N SER A 262 5.72 15.89 0.52
CA SER A 262 7.09 16.27 0.88
C SER A 262 7.70 15.37 1.95
N TRP A 263 9.01 15.40 2.07
CA TRP A 263 9.72 14.77 3.19
C TRP A 263 11.07 15.45 3.44
N GLU A 264 11.49 15.41 4.70
CA GLU A 264 12.79 15.92 5.14
C GLU A 264 13.33 15.01 6.24
N LEU A 265 14.57 14.56 6.09
CA LEU A 265 15.34 13.91 7.15
C LEU A 265 16.46 14.87 7.54
N ARG A 266 16.47 15.36 8.78
CA ARG A 266 17.52 16.27 9.26
C ARG A 266 18.12 15.82 10.59
N PRO A 267 19.41 16.06 10.81
CA PRO A 267 20.05 15.76 12.09
C PRO A 267 19.54 16.70 13.20
N LEU A 268 19.42 16.16 14.40
CA LEU A 268 19.23 16.89 15.66
C LEU A 268 20.47 16.82 16.55
N GLY A 269 21.40 15.91 16.23
CA GLY A 269 22.59 15.62 17.01
C GLY A 269 23.33 14.41 16.45
N ARG A 270 24.34 13.92 17.18
CA ARG A 270 25.23 12.84 16.70
C ARG A 270 24.55 11.49 16.49
N SER A 271 23.45 11.23 17.17
CA SER A 271 22.68 9.99 17.05
C SER A 271 21.19 10.27 17.19
N SER A 272 20.79 11.45 16.72
CA SER A 272 19.41 11.88 16.69
C SER A 272 19.09 12.61 15.40
N ALA A 273 17.90 12.37 14.88
CA ALA A 273 17.40 12.98 13.67
C ALA A 273 15.88 13.19 13.77
N LEU A 274 15.36 14.11 12.97
CA LEU A 274 13.93 14.27 12.76
C LEU A 274 13.63 13.87 11.32
N PHE A 275 12.70 12.94 11.15
CA PHE A 275 12.16 12.58 9.85
C PHE A 275 10.73 13.10 9.73
N THR A 276 10.54 14.13 8.93
CA THR A 276 9.25 14.78 8.68
C THR A 276 8.69 14.30 7.35
N ILE A 277 7.41 13.95 7.33
CA ILE A 277 6.66 13.56 6.14
C ILE A 277 5.44 14.46 6.04
N GLU A 278 5.28 15.08 4.88
CA GLU A 278 4.09 15.83 4.51
C GLU A 278 3.33 15.02 3.46
N GLY A 279 2.08 14.70 3.75
CA GLY A 279 1.22 13.92 2.88
C GLY A 279 -0.09 14.64 2.58
N ALA A 280 -0.90 14.02 1.72
CA ALA A 280 -2.13 14.65 1.26
C ALA A 280 -3.19 14.83 2.36
N LEU A 281 -3.24 13.94 3.34
CA LEU A 281 -4.25 13.99 4.42
C LEU A 281 -3.67 14.43 5.76
N PHE A 282 -2.43 14.07 6.05
CA PHE A 282 -1.80 14.42 7.33
C PHE A 282 -0.28 14.53 7.21
N ASN A 283 0.26 15.35 8.11
CA ASN A 283 1.70 15.56 8.27
C ASN A 283 2.14 14.94 9.58
N LEU A 284 3.29 14.27 9.57
CA LEU A 284 3.87 13.67 10.77
C LEU A 284 5.36 13.91 10.86
N SER A 285 5.90 13.73 12.06
CA SER A 285 7.34 13.64 12.25
C SER A 285 7.71 12.48 13.17
N ILE A 286 8.84 11.84 12.87
CA ILE A 286 9.40 10.76 13.67
C ILE A 286 10.74 11.27 14.20
N THR A 287 10.81 11.49 15.50
CA THR A 287 12.08 11.76 16.18
C THR A 287 12.80 10.44 16.39
N ILE A 288 14.05 10.37 15.93
CA ILE A 288 14.90 9.20 16.00
C ILE A 288 16.00 9.49 17.03
N GLN A 289 16.24 8.55 17.93
CA GLN A 289 17.34 8.61 18.91
C GLN A 289 17.91 7.21 19.14
N GLY A 290 19.13 6.96 18.68
CA GLY A 290 19.73 5.62 18.74
C GLY A 290 18.87 4.60 18.01
N ASN A 291 18.36 3.59 18.73
CA ASN A 291 17.47 2.54 18.20
C ASN A 291 15.98 2.76 18.46
N GLN A 292 15.60 3.96 18.88
CA GLN A 292 14.23 4.29 19.23
C GLN A 292 13.71 5.41 18.36
N CYS A 293 12.42 5.33 18.09
CA CYS A 293 11.66 6.29 17.33
C CYS A 293 10.46 6.75 18.16
N MET A 294 10.10 8.02 18.00
CA MET A 294 8.95 8.63 18.65
C MET A 294 8.13 9.38 17.61
N LEU A 295 6.87 9.00 17.45
CA LEU A 295 5.93 9.67 16.56
C LEU A 295 5.41 10.97 17.18
N GLN A 296 5.37 12.01 16.37
CA GLN A 296 4.60 13.22 16.58
C GLN A 296 3.64 13.38 15.41
N LEU A 297 2.38 13.64 15.73
CA LEU A 297 1.31 13.86 14.76
C LEU A 297 0.40 14.93 15.34
N GLU A 298 0.07 15.94 14.54
CA GLU A 298 -0.89 16.99 14.90
C GLU A 298 -2.33 16.45 14.77
N GLN A 299 -2.67 15.47 15.61
CA GLN A 299 -4.00 14.89 15.69
C GLN A 299 -4.39 14.68 17.15
N GLU A 300 -5.54 15.22 17.55
CA GLU A 300 -5.96 15.26 18.95
C GLU A 300 -6.64 13.97 19.43
N ARG A 301 -7.25 13.19 18.52
CA ARG A 301 -8.08 12.03 18.86
C ARG A 301 -7.47 10.71 18.40
N GLY A 302 -7.64 9.66 19.21
CA GLY A 302 -7.34 8.27 18.84
C GLY A 302 -5.91 7.78 19.08
N LEU A 303 -4.95 8.71 19.30
CA LEU A 303 -3.51 8.39 19.20
C LEU A 303 -2.68 8.68 20.47
N SER A 304 -3.32 9.02 21.59
CA SER A 304 -2.63 9.26 22.88
C SER A 304 -1.79 8.08 23.37
N HIS A 305 -2.14 6.88 22.92
CA HIS A 305 -1.41 5.66 23.25
C HIS A 305 -0.13 5.46 22.42
N LEU A 306 0.08 6.25 21.36
CA LEU A 306 1.17 6.15 20.38
C LEU A 306 2.05 7.40 20.34
N VAL A 307 1.43 8.59 20.24
CA VAL A 307 2.13 9.87 20.10
C VAL A 307 2.98 10.17 21.34
N GLY A 308 4.22 10.61 21.13
CA GLY A 308 5.15 10.97 22.20
C GLY A 308 5.77 9.78 22.94
N LYS A 309 5.54 8.55 22.49
CA LYS A 309 6.14 7.35 23.11
C LYS A 309 7.33 6.83 22.30
N TRP A 310 8.42 6.53 23.00
CA TRP A 310 9.60 5.89 22.43
C TRP A 310 9.37 4.39 22.22
N MET A 311 9.62 3.94 21.00
CA MET A 311 9.45 2.54 20.59
C MET A 311 10.58 2.13 19.63
N SER A 312 10.85 0.84 19.48
CA SER A 312 11.71 0.37 18.38
C SER A 312 11.01 0.55 17.03
N THR A 313 11.75 0.64 15.92
CA THR A 313 11.18 0.81 14.58
C THR A 313 10.09 -0.22 14.24
N PRO A 314 10.27 -1.53 14.49
CA PRO A 314 9.21 -2.52 14.19
C PRO A 314 7.97 -2.34 15.08
N ALA A 315 8.17 -2.00 16.35
CA ALA A 315 7.07 -1.76 17.28
C ALA A 315 6.29 -0.50 16.92
N LEU A 316 7.00 0.57 16.52
CA LEU A 316 6.39 1.80 16.04
C LEU A 316 5.60 1.56 14.76
N LYS A 317 6.19 0.90 13.75
CA LYS A 317 5.51 0.55 12.50
C LYS A 317 4.22 -0.21 12.75
N LYS A 318 4.27 -1.25 13.59
CA LYS A 318 3.08 -2.02 13.96
C LYS A 318 2.02 -1.14 14.66
N ALA A 319 2.43 -0.35 15.65
CA ALA A 319 1.49 0.47 16.41
C ALA A 319 0.86 1.59 15.55
N MET A 320 1.60 2.15 14.59
CA MET A 320 1.08 3.09 13.60
C MET A 320 0.02 2.43 12.70
N LEU A 321 0.33 1.26 12.14
CA LEU A 321 -0.60 0.51 11.30
C LEU A 321 -1.87 0.09 12.05
N ASP A 322 -1.73 -0.45 13.27
CA ASP A 322 -2.85 -0.84 14.14
C ASP A 322 -3.76 0.35 14.50
N ALA A 323 -3.20 1.57 14.51
CA ALA A 323 -3.92 2.80 14.80
C ALA A 323 -4.49 3.50 13.56
N GLY A 324 -4.25 2.99 12.34
CA GLY A 324 -4.72 3.61 11.09
C GLY A 324 -3.79 4.68 10.51
N VAL A 325 -2.56 4.80 11.00
CA VAL A 325 -1.54 5.71 10.45
C VAL A 325 -0.58 4.91 9.57
N ASN A 326 -0.71 5.03 8.25
CA ASN A 326 0.19 4.34 7.31
C ASN A 326 1.01 5.31 6.47
N ILE A 327 2.33 5.14 6.53
CA ILE A 327 3.33 5.77 5.66
C ILE A 327 4.29 4.73 5.06
N PHE A 328 4.01 3.45 5.27
CA PHE A 328 4.90 2.37 4.90
C PHE A 328 4.48 1.76 3.58
N VAL A 329 5.48 1.35 2.83
CA VAL A 329 5.34 0.68 1.54
C VAL A 329 5.48 -0.82 1.75
N ASP A 330 4.69 -1.56 0.98
CA ASP A 330 4.71 -3.02 0.90
C ASP A 330 4.72 -3.49 -0.55
N GLU A 331 4.60 -4.81 -0.75
CA GLU A 331 4.60 -5.45 -2.06
C GLU A 331 3.39 -5.11 -2.94
N TYR A 332 2.32 -4.56 -2.39
CA TYR A 332 1.09 -4.25 -3.12
C TYR A 332 0.96 -2.77 -3.47
N THR A 333 1.74 -1.90 -2.83
CA THR A 333 1.63 -0.43 -2.94
C THR A 333 1.67 0.05 -4.39
N GLU A 334 2.50 -0.56 -5.26
CA GLU A 334 2.60 -0.22 -6.69
C GLU A 334 1.30 -0.43 -7.49
N ASN A 335 0.35 -1.22 -6.99
CA ASN A 335 -0.93 -1.48 -7.64
C ASN A 335 -1.97 -0.37 -7.39
N TYR A 336 -1.73 0.48 -6.39
CA TYR A 336 -2.68 1.48 -5.89
C TYR A 336 -2.12 2.90 -5.87
N VAL A 337 -0.79 3.05 -5.83
CA VAL A 337 -0.12 4.34 -5.72
C VAL A 337 0.83 4.53 -6.89
N SER A 338 0.78 5.71 -7.52
CA SER A 338 1.78 6.11 -8.49
C SER A 338 3.15 6.31 -7.83
N SER A 339 4.22 5.93 -8.54
CA SER A 339 5.57 6.04 -8.04
C SER A 339 6.53 6.56 -9.11
N CYS A 340 7.63 7.14 -8.67
CA CYS A 340 8.80 7.34 -9.49
C CYS A 340 9.40 5.96 -9.80
N ASN A 341 9.29 5.49 -11.05
CA ASN A 341 9.91 4.23 -11.45
C ASN A 341 11.44 4.37 -11.35
N LYS A 342 12.06 3.70 -10.37
CA LYS A 342 13.50 3.74 -10.09
C LYS A 342 14.08 2.34 -10.05
N ASP A 343 15.34 2.22 -10.46
CA ASP A 343 16.11 1.00 -10.25
C ASP A 343 16.19 0.69 -8.75
N PRO A 344 15.74 -0.50 -8.30
CA PRO A 344 15.72 -0.84 -6.88
C PRO A 344 17.11 -0.86 -6.23
N LEU A 345 18.17 -1.17 -6.98
CA LEU A 345 19.54 -1.18 -6.44
C LEU A 345 20.05 0.24 -6.23
N ALA A 346 19.76 1.16 -7.17
CA ALA A 346 20.09 2.57 -7.03
C ALA A 346 19.35 3.21 -5.85
N GLU A 347 18.05 2.93 -5.68
CA GLU A 347 17.27 3.39 -4.52
C GLU A 347 17.85 2.84 -3.22
N HIS A 348 18.08 1.53 -3.15
CA HIS A 348 18.59 0.88 -1.95
C HIS A 348 19.98 1.39 -1.56
N ALA A 349 20.86 1.60 -2.55
CA ALA A 349 22.18 2.19 -2.35
C ALA A 349 22.08 3.65 -1.89
N ALA A 350 21.12 4.42 -2.37
CA ALA A 350 20.90 5.79 -1.91
C ALA A 350 20.51 5.83 -0.43
N TYR A 351 19.52 5.03 0.00
CA TYR A 351 19.11 5.01 1.42
C TYR A 351 20.22 4.58 2.37
N ASN A 352 21.01 3.57 1.99
CA ASN A 352 22.13 3.11 2.80
C ASN A 352 23.16 4.24 2.99
N GLN A 353 23.46 4.99 1.93
CA GLN A 353 24.43 6.08 1.97
C GLN A 353 23.87 7.33 2.66
N MET A 354 22.57 7.62 2.52
CA MET A 354 21.88 8.67 3.28
C MET A 354 21.99 8.41 4.79
N ALA A 355 21.71 7.18 5.22
CA ALA A 355 21.74 6.82 6.63
C ALA A 355 23.13 6.94 7.27
N LEU A 356 24.19 6.61 6.52
CA LEU A 356 25.58 6.78 6.97
C LEU A 356 25.93 8.26 7.27
N PHE A 357 25.27 9.20 6.60
CA PHE A 357 25.54 10.63 6.68
C PHE A 357 24.46 11.43 7.43
N ALA A 358 23.40 10.77 7.93
CA ALA A 358 22.24 11.43 8.53
C ALA A 358 22.51 12.15 9.86
N SER A 359 23.71 12.02 10.44
CA SER A 359 24.16 12.78 11.63
C SER A 359 24.79 14.14 11.29
N ALA A 360 25.15 14.36 10.02
CA ALA A 360 25.82 15.56 9.53
C ALA A 360 25.08 16.23 8.36
N CYS A 361 24.31 15.46 7.59
CA CYS A 361 23.57 15.95 6.44
C CYS A 361 22.06 15.85 6.66
N ALA A 362 21.36 16.89 6.23
CA ALA A 362 19.93 16.85 5.96
C ALA A 362 19.68 16.40 4.51
N PHE A 363 18.58 15.70 4.31
CA PHE A 363 18.12 15.18 3.03
C PHE A 363 16.65 15.55 2.82
N SER A 364 16.29 15.91 1.58
CA SER A 364 14.89 16.18 1.23
C SER A 364 14.59 15.74 -0.20
N ARG A 365 13.30 15.68 -0.53
CA ARG A 365 12.81 15.37 -1.88
C ARG A 365 13.37 16.33 -2.91
N SER A 366 13.38 15.92 -4.17
CA SER A 366 13.62 16.81 -5.31
C SER A 366 12.52 16.64 -6.34
N LYS A 367 11.98 17.74 -6.90
CA LYS A 367 10.98 17.66 -7.98
C LYS A 367 11.58 17.03 -9.25
N TRP A 368 12.89 17.13 -9.41
CA TRP A 368 13.64 16.60 -10.55
C TRP A 368 13.81 15.09 -10.54
N ASN A 369 13.56 14.44 -9.40
CA ASN A 369 13.65 12.99 -9.30
C ASN A 369 12.68 12.29 -10.26
N ALA A 370 11.53 12.90 -10.57
CA ALA A 370 10.60 12.39 -11.57
C ALA A 370 11.17 12.41 -13.01
N LYS A 371 12.11 13.33 -13.29
CA LYS A 371 12.58 13.65 -14.65
C LYS A 371 13.95 13.05 -14.99
N CYS A 372 14.68 12.49 -14.02
CA CYS A 372 16.04 11.98 -14.22
C CYS A 372 16.14 10.53 -14.76
N GLY A 373 15.00 9.91 -15.10
CA GLY A 373 14.94 8.53 -15.59
C GLY A 373 15.00 7.48 -14.47
N ALA A 374 14.85 6.20 -14.82
CA ALA A 374 14.78 5.11 -13.83
C ALA A 374 16.14 4.75 -13.20
N GLU A 375 17.22 4.89 -13.97
CA GLU A 375 18.58 4.54 -13.54
C GLU A 375 19.21 5.51 -12.53
N HIS A 376 18.57 6.66 -12.30
CA HIS A 376 19.11 7.71 -11.46
C HIS A 376 18.13 8.16 -10.39
N VAL A 377 18.67 8.66 -9.29
CA VAL A 377 17.93 9.31 -8.20
C VAL A 377 18.42 10.75 -8.08
N VAL A 378 17.50 11.71 -7.94
CA VAL A 378 17.84 13.08 -7.55
C VAL A 378 17.24 13.38 -6.18
N LEU A 379 18.04 13.99 -5.31
CA LEU A 379 17.61 14.46 -4.00
C LEU A 379 18.32 15.76 -3.62
N GLN A 380 17.74 16.46 -2.65
CA GLN A 380 18.35 17.62 -2.02
C GLN A 380 19.19 17.20 -0.82
N VAL A 381 20.37 17.80 -0.66
CA VAL A 381 21.27 17.54 0.47
C VAL A 381 21.86 18.86 0.98
N CYS A 382 21.99 18.97 2.29
CA CYS A 382 22.64 20.09 2.97
C CYS A 382 23.46 19.57 4.16
N GLU A 383 24.71 20.00 4.33
CA GLU A 383 25.37 19.84 5.63
C GLU A 383 24.61 20.69 6.65
N HIS A 384 24.15 20.08 7.75
CA HIS A 384 23.32 20.77 8.72
C HIS A 384 23.62 20.27 10.12
N HIS A 385 23.96 21.17 11.03
CA HIS A 385 24.37 20.81 12.39
C HIS A 385 23.42 21.33 13.47
N ASP A 386 22.49 22.21 13.09
CA ASP A 386 21.61 22.95 13.98
C ASP A 386 20.25 22.23 14.11
N PRO A 387 19.59 22.24 15.29
CA PRO A 387 18.25 21.67 15.44
C PRO A 387 17.14 22.49 14.76
N SER A 388 17.42 23.67 14.22
CA SER A 388 16.49 24.49 13.44
C SER A 388 16.22 23.92 12.04
N PRO A 389 15.13 24.34 11.38
CA PRO A 389 14.86 23.99 9.99
C PRO A 389 15.99 24.42 9.04
N VAL A 390 16.23 23.63 7.99
CA VAL A 390 17.29 23.93 7.02
C VAL A 390 16.90 25.16 6.19
N PRO A 391 17.78 26.18 6.03
CA PRO A 391 17.50 27.32 5.19
C PRO A 391 17.29 26.91 3.72
N LYS A 392 16.26 27.47 3.07
CA LYS A 392 15.90 27.11 1.68
C LYS A 392 17.05 27.28 0.68
N SER A 393 17.93 28.27 0.89
CA SER A 393 19.07 28.55 0.02
C SER A 393 20.27 27.62 0.21
N SER A 394 20.27 26.79 1.25
CA SER A 394 21.42 25.94 1.60
C SER A 394 21.37 24.57 0.92
N TRP A 395 20.23 24.20 0.34
CA TRP A 395 20.06 22.93 -0.36
C TRP A 395 20.84 22.89 -1.67
N SER A 396 21.50 21.75 -1.91
CA SER A 396 22.15 21.43 -3.18
C SER A 396 21.56 20.14 -3.75
N LEU A 397 21.54 20.03 -5.08
CA LEU A 397 21.03 18.85 -5.76
C LEU A 397 22.13 17.86 -6.10
N TYR A 398 21.82 16.57 -5.91
CA TYR A 398 22.73 15.48 -6.20
C TYR A 398 22.04 14.46 -7.10
N LEU A 399 22.71 14.07 -8.19
CA LEU A 399 22.30 12.99 -9.07
C LEU A 399 23.10 11.74 -8.74
N LEU A 400 22.42 10.68 -8.31
CA LEU A 400 22.99 9.38 -7.98
C LEU A 400 22.64 8.39 -9.08
N GLY A 401 23.63 7.68 -9.61
CA GLY A 401 23.43 6.55 -10.51
C GLY A 401 24.31 5.36 -10.11
N ALA A 402 24.14 4.23 -10.79
CA ALA A 402 24.81 2.97 -10.44
C ALA A 402 26.36 3.05 -10.42
N GLN A 403 26.95 3.88 -11.28
CA GLN A 403 28.41 3.99 -11.42
C GLN A 403 28.97 5.38 -11.14
N ARG A 404 28.12 6.41 -11.11
CA ARG A 404 28.54 7.81 -10.99
C ARG A 404 27.52 8.59 -10.18
N SER A 405 28.02 9.35 -9.23
CA SER A 405 27.30 10.33 -8.44
C SER A 405 27.93 11.70 -8.65
N LYS A 406 27.12 12.75 -8.72
CA LYS A 406 27.59 14.14 -8.90
C LYS A 406 26.68 15.16 -8.27
N LYS A 407 27.26 16.29 -7.85
CA LYS A 407 26.52 17.50 -7.49
C LYS A 407 26.10 18.23 -8.77
N LEU A 408 24.84 18.64 -8.85
CA LEU A 408 24.30 19.34 -10.00
C LEU A 408 24.50 20.85 -9.87
N GLU A 409 24.69 21.52 -11.01
CA GLU A 409 24.72 22.99 -11.07
C GLU A 409 23.33 23.60 -10.85
N MET A 410 22.30 22.92 -11.34
CA MET A 410 20.91 23.37 -11.22
C MET A 410 20.40 23.33 -9.78
N THR A 411 19.35 24.10 -9.54
CA THR A 411 18.65 24.21 -8.25
C THR A 411 17.20 23.70 -8.36
N GLU A 412 16.49 23.61 -7.24
CA GLU A 412 15.05 23.33 -7.27
C GLU A 412 14.23 24.40 -8.00
N ASP A 413 14.73 25.63 -8.12
CA ASP A 413 14.01 26.72 -8.80
C ASP A 413 14.26 26.77 -10.32
N SER A 414 15.11 25.88 -10.85
CA SER A 414 15.42 25.86 -12.28
C SER A 414 14.18 25.55 -13.14
N GLU A 415 14.15 26.07 -14.37
CA GLU A 415 13.01 25.90 -15.28
C GLU A 415 12.96 24.50 -15.92
N ALA A 416 14.13 23.93 -16.21
CA ALA A 416 14.27 22.64 -16.88
C ALA A 416 15.29 21.75 -16.17
N PHE A 417 15.11 20.44 -16.34
CA PHE A 417 16.04 19.46 -15.80
C PHE A 417 17.36 19.52 -16.57
N SER A 418 18.46 19.64 -15.85
CA SER A 418 19.81 19.57 -16.40
C SER A 418 20.64 18.56 -15.63
N SER A 419 21.42 17.76 -16.37
CA SER A 419 22.39 16.85 -15.78
C SER A 419 23.80 17.47 -15.70
N GLU A 420 23.94 18.77 -15.94
CA GLU A 420 25.25 19.43 -15.84
C GLU A 420 25.81 19.38 -14.42
N HIS A 421 27.11 19.13 -14.35
CA HIS A 421 27.83 18.99 -13.09
C HIS A 421 28.23 20.37 -12.56
N HIS A 422 28.17 20.54 -11.24
CA HIS A 422 28.61 21.78 -10.63
C HIS A 422 30.12 21.99 -10.90
N PRO A 423 30.57 23.17 -11.39
CA PRO A 423 31.96 23.38 -11.81
C PRO A 423 33.01 23.10 -10.73
N ASN A 424 32.63 23.29 -9.46
CA ASN A 424 33.49 23.06 -8.29
C ASN A 424 33.31 21.67 -7.65
N SER A 425 32.71 20.71 -8.35
CA SER A 425 32.46 19.35 -7.83
C SER A 425 33.00 18.30 -8.78
N GLU A 426 33.66 17.28 -8.23
CA GLU A 426 34.09 16.11 -8.98
C GLU A 426 32.98 15.04 -9.05
N PHE A 427 33.18 14.04 -9.92
CA PHE A 427 32.33 12.87 -10.02
C PHE A 427 32.92 11.74 -9.18
N HIS A 428 32.08 11.03 -8.44
CA HIS A 428 32.51 9.88 -7.65
C HIS A 428 31.74 8.63 -8.04
N SER A 429 32.35 7.46 -7.81
CA SER A 429 31.68 6.18 -8.03
C SER A 429 30.56 5.92 -7.02
N THR A 430 30.62 6.57 -5.85
CA THR A 430 29.62 6.41 -4.78
C THR A 430 29.22 7.77 -4.23
N PHE A 431 28.01 7.86 -3.69
CA PHE A 431 27.49 9.07 -3.06
C PHE A 431 28.28 9.47 -1.81
N ILE A 432 28.77 8.50 -1.01
CA ILE A 432 29.51 8.81 0.22
C ILE A 432 30.80 9.60 -0.03
N HIS A 433 31.59 9.22 -1.03
CA HIS A 433 32.85 9.91 -1.34
C HIS A 433 32.58 11.33 -1.84
N LEU A 434 31.51 11.51 -2.63
CA LEU A 434 31.07 12.84 -3.07
C LEU A 434 30.64 13.73 -1.90
N LEU A 435 29.94 13.17 -0.91
CA LEU A 435 29.57 13.91 0.30
C LEU A 435 30.80 14.25 1.14
N GLN A 436 31.76 13.33 1.29
CA GLN A 436 32.98 13.56 2.06
C GLN A 436 33.79 14.75 1.55
N ASP A 437 33.85 14.94 0.23
CA ASP A 437 34.56 16.06 -0.39
C ASP A 437 33.84 17.40 -0.20
N SER A 438 32.52 17.36 0.02
CA SER A 438 31.69 18.55 0.20
C SER A 438 31.54 18.98 1.67
N LEU A 439 31.81 18.08 2.62
CA LEU A 439 31.56 18.29 4.05
C LEU A 439 32.69 19.03 4.76
N SER A 440 32.33 19.81 5.77
CA SER A 440 33.30 20.40 6.69
C SER A 440 34.00 19.34 7.56
N PRO A 441 35.15 19.67 8.18
CA PRO A 441 35.82 18.78 9.12
C PRO A 441 34.93 18.33 10.29
N ASP A 442 34.01 19.18 10.76
CA ASP A 442 33.06 18.81 11.84
C ASP A 442 32.02 17.80 11.32
N GLY A 443 31.48 18.00 10.12
CA GLY A 443 30.58 17.05 9.47
C GLY A 443 31.24 15.68 9.28
N LEU A 444 32.51 15.66 8.85
CA LEU A 444 33.29 14.44 8.73
C LEU A 444 33.55 13.74 10.08
N ASP A 445 33.76 14.48 11.17
CA ASP A 445 33.90 13.89 12.51
C ASP A 445 32.59 13.27 13.00
N ARG A 446 31.46 13.95 12.78
CA ARG A 446 30.12 13.46 13.14
C ARG A 446 29.77 12.14 12.45
N THR A 447 30.06 12.03 11.16
CA THR A 447 29.79 10.79 10.40
C THR A 447 30.64 9.62 10.89
N LYS A 448 31.92 9.86 11.21
CA LYS A 448 32.82 8.82 11.76
C LYS A 448 32.44 8.34 13.16
N THR A 449 31.83 9.21 13.96
CA THR A 449 31.45 8.93 15.35
C THR A 449 29.98 8.54 15.51
N SER A 450 29.25 8.35 14.40
CA SER A 450 27.84 7.98 14.40
C SER A 450 27.60 6.56 14.93
N TYR A 451 26.57 6.40 15.75
CA TYR A 451 26.25 5.12 16.37
C TYR A 451 25.62 4.15 15.35
N CYS A 452 26.08 2.90 15.31
CA CYS A 452 25.62 1.93 14.31
C CYS A 452 24.11 1.64 14.40
N MET A 453 23.52 1.63 15.60
CA MET A 453 22.08 1.39 15.74
C MET A 453 21.23 2.58 15.27
N PHE A 454 21.78 3.80 15.30
CA PHE A 454 21.13 4.97 14.71
C PHE A 454 21.09 4.88 13.20
N ILE A 455 22.21 4.47 12.59
CA ILE A 455 22.30 4.24 11.14
C ILE A 455 21.30 3.14 10.72
N ASP A 456 21.27 2.01 11.42
CA ASP A 456 20.33 0.91 11.16
C ASP A 456 18.86 1.36 11.27
N THR A 457 18.53 2.17 12.27
CA THR A 457 17.18 2.71 12.47
C THR A 457 16.74 3.59 11.31
N ILE A 458 17.62 4.46 10.82
CA ILE A 458 17.34 5.32 9.65
C ILE A 458 17.22 4.49 8.39
N GLN A 459 18.12 3.52 8.16
CA GLN A 459 18.02 2.60 7.02
C GLN A 459 16.67 1.87 7.04
N SER A 460 16.29 1.29 8.18
CA SER A 460 15.03 0.59 8.33
C SER A 460 13.83 1.49 8.02
N LEU A 461 13.82 2.75 8.52
CA LEU A 461 12.76 3.70 8.21
C LEU A 461 12.72 4.03 6.72
N LEU A 462 13.84 4.45 6.12
CA LEU A 462 13.91 4.84 4.71
C LEU A 462 13.52 3.69 3.76
N HIS A 463 13.99 2.47 4.02
CA HIS A 463 13.60 1.29 3.23
C HIS A 463 12.13 0.91 3.42
N SER A 464 11.55 1.21 4.58
CA SER A 464 10.14 0.90 4.86
C SER A 464 9.16 1.94 4.34
N THR A 465 9.56 3.20 4.18
CA THR A 465 8.72 4.30 3.70
C THR A 465 8.99 4.67 2.24
N ARG A 466 10.16 4.28 1.71
CA ARG A 466 10.61 4.48 0.32
C ARG A 466 10.33 5.88 -0.25
N PRO A 467 10.76 6.95 0.44
CA PRO A 467 10.38 8.33 0.09
C PRO A 467 10.98 8.81 -1.24
N LEU A 468 12.08 8.23 -1.73
CA LEU A 468 12.62 8.57 -3.05
C LEU A 468 11.76 8.03 -4.21
N VAL A 469 10.96 7.00 -3.97
CA VAL A 469 10.10 6.38 -5.00
C VAL A 469 8.66 6.85 -4.88
N TYR A 470 8.13 6.94 -3.66
CA TYR A 470 6.73 7.34 -3.41
C TYR A 470 6.62 8.79 -2.94
N SER A 471 7.12 9.71 -3.76
CA SER A 471 6.88 11.15 -3.62
C SER A 471 6.19 11.70 -4.88
N GLU A 472 5.35 12.72 -4.70
CA GLU A 472 4.61 13.35 -5.79
C GLU A 472 5.54 13.87 -6.89
N THR A 473 5.15 13.59 -8.13
CA THR A 473 5.79 14.12 -9.33
C THR A 473 5.02 15.38 -9.77
N ILE A 474 5.67 16.54 -9.69
CA ILE A 474 5.10 17.83 -10.16
C ILE A 474 5.37 18.04 -11.65
#